data_AF-A0A1E5G1Q4-F1
#
_entry.id   AF-A0A1E5G1Q4-F1
#
_cell.length_a   1.000
_cell.length_b   1.000
_cell.length_c   1.000
_cell.angle_alpha   90.00
_cell.angle_beta   90.00
_cell.angle_gamma   90.00
#
_symmetry.space_group_name_H-M   'P 1'
#
loop_
_entity.id
_entity.type
_entity.pdbx_description
1 polymer ?
#
loop_
_entity_poly.entity_id
_entity_poly.type
_entity_poly.pdbx_seq_one_letter_code
_entity_poly.pdbx_strand_id
1 'polypeptide(L)'
;MQGFLQEHISEEIVQTYAPNVTYQSIEFVIRKTAHVIVYAVLGITAYIALHLFSKRRINRVLGSMLIVFVIASADEFSQYLRTTRTGMWEDVVLDFLGGVIGVVIVARKSKLIK
;
A
#
# COMPACT_ATOMS: atom_id res chain seq x y z
N MET A 1 14.42 25.42 2.11
CA MET A 1 13.88 26.48 2.99
C MET A 1 12.41 26.22 3.35
N GLN A 2 11.52 25.94 2.38
CA GLN A 2 10.12 25.61 2.68
C GLN A 2 9.92 24.30 3.46
N GLY A 3 10.67 23.23 3.13
CA GLY A 3 10.58 21.96 3.87
C GLY A 3 11.01 22.04 5.35
N PHE A 4 12.03 22.85 5.67
CA PHE A 4 12.52 23.03 7.04
C PHE A 4 11.49 23.73 7.94
N LEU A 5 10.84 24.79 7.41
CA LEU A 5 9.78 25.49 8.13
C LEU A 5 8.54 24.61 8.29
N GLN A 6 8.20 23.82 7.26
CA GLN A 6 7.07 22.89 7.31
C GLN A 6 7.29 21.84 8.41
N GLU A 7 8.47 21.22 8.45
CA GLU A 7 8.81 20.17 9.40
C GLU A 7 8.80 20.71 10.83
N HIS A 8 9.37 21.89 11.05
CA HIS A 8 9.40 22.55 12.37
C HIS A 8 8.00 22.88 12.90
N ILE A 9 7.12 23.44 12.05
CA ILE A 9 5.73 23.73 12.43
C ILE A 9 4.97 22.43 12.74
N SER A 10 5.18 21.37 11.94
CA SER A 10 4.50 20.10 12.19
C SER A 10 4.99 19.39 13.45
N GLU A 11 6.26 19.50 13.80
CA GLU A 11 6.77 19.00 15.09
C GLU A 11 6.19 19.80 16.26
N GLU A 12 6.12 21.12 16.16
CA GLU A 12 5.55 21.98 17.20
C GLU A 12 4.05 21.67 17.44
N ILE A 13 3.28 21.50 16.37
CA ILE A 13 1.85 21.11 16.46
C ILE A 13 1.72 19.75 17.14
N VAL A 14 2.49 18.75 16.70
CA VAL A 14 2.38 17.40 17.29
C VAL A 14 2.77 17.41 18.76
N GLN A 15 3.83 18.12 19.16
CA GLN A 15 4.20 18.22 20.58
C GLN A 15 3.14 18.95 21.41
N THR A 16 2.45 19.93 20.84
CA THR A 16 1.37 20.66 21.52
C THR A 16 0.16 19.78 21.83
N TYR A 17 -0.25 18.92 20.88
CA TYR A 17 -1.43 18.07 21.03
C TYR A 17 -1.13 16.67 21.58
N ALA A 18 0.09 16.18 21.40
CA ALA A 18 0.48 14.83 21.73
C ALA A 18 1.97 14.79 22.15
N PRO A 19 2.30 15.25 23.37
CA PRO A 19 3.68 15.52 23.80
C PRO A 19 4.58 14.28 23.88
N ASN A 20 3.99 13.08 23.90
CA ASN A 20 4.72 11.82 24.01
C ASN A 20 4.90 11.09 22.65
N VAL A 21 4.53 11.71 21.53
CA VAL A 21 4.68 11.12 20.20
C VAL A 21 5.40 12.07 19.24
N THR A 22 6.23 11.52 18.36
CA THR A 22 6.99 12.29 17.37
C THR A 22 6.21 12.40 16.06
N TYR A 23 6.34 13.53 15.37
CA TYR A 23 5.76 13.74 14.03
C TYR A 23 6.11 12.61 13.06
N GLN A 24 7.38 12.21 13.02
CA GLN A 24 7.87 11.12 12.17
C GLN A 24 7.15 9.78 12.40
N SER A 25 6.77 9.47 13.65
CA SER A 25 6.03 8.25 13.98
C SER A 25 4.61 8.30 13.44
N ILE A 26 3.94 9.46 13.55
CA ILE A 26 2.59 9.66 13.01
C ILE A 26 2.62 9.58 11.48
N GLU A 27 3.54 10.29 10.85
CA GLU A 27 3.72 10.26 9.39
C GLU A 27 3.98 8.84 8.89
N PHE A 28 4.84 8.09 9.60
CA PHE A 28 5.13 6.70 9.28
C PHE A 28 3.89 5.81 9.35
N VAL A 29 3.09 5.91 10.41
CA VAL A 29 1.86 5.12 10.58
C VAL A 29 0.83 5.47 9.51
N ILE A 30 0.62 6.77 9.24
CA ILE A 30 -0.31 7.24 8.21
C ILE A 30 0.13 6.72 6.84
N ARG A 31 1.41 6.85 6.50
CA ARG A 31 1.96 6.38 5.22
C ARG A 31 1.78 4.88 5.05
N LYS A 32 2.17 4.06 6.03
CA LYS A 32 2.02 2.60 5.96
C LYS A 32 0.56 2.18 5.82
N THR A 33 -0.33 2.82 6.58
CA THR A 33 -1.77 2.52 6.49
C THR A 33 -2.34 2.89 5.13
N ALA A 34 -1.97 4.06 4.59
CA ALA A 34 -2.41 4.51 3.27
C ALA A 34 -1.94 3.55 2.18
N HIS A 35 -0.67 3.13 2.21
CA HIS A 35 -0.13 2.15 1.28
C HIS A 35 -0.92 0.84 1.31
N VAL A 36 -1.13 0.23 2.48
CA VAL A 36 -1.92 -1.01 2.61
C VAL A 36 -3.32 -0.86 2.00
N ILE A 37 -3.99 0.27 2.21
CA ILE A 37 -5.32 0.54 1.64
C ILE A 37 -5.26 0.65 0.12
N VAL A 38 -4.30 1.42 -0.42
CA VAL A 38 -4.11 1.60 -1.86
C VAL A 38 -3.85 0.26 -2.54
N TYR A 39 -2.97 -0.57 -1.97
CA TYR A 39 -2.68 -1.89 -2.50
C TYR A 39 -3.87 -2.84 -2.39
N ALA A 40 -4.68 -2.76 -1.33
CA ALA A 40 -5.93 -3.50 -1.24
C ALA A 40 -6.92 -3.12 -2.36
N VAL A 41 -7.07 -1.83 -2.65
CA VAL A 41 -7.91 -1.34 -3.77
C VAL A 41 -7.33 -1.82 -5.10
N LEU A 42 -6.02 -1.75 -5.30
CA LEU A 42 -5.32 -2.27 -6.48
C LEU A 42 -5.59 -3.77 -6.69
N GLY A 43 -5.54 -4.57 -5.62
CA GLY A 43 -5.87 -6.00 -5.68
C GLY A 43 -7.32 -6.24 -6.12
N ILE A 44 -8.27 -5.45 -5.61
CA ILE A 44 -9.68 -5.52 -6.00
C ILE A 44 -9.85 -5.18 -7.48
N THR A 45 -9.30 -4.05 -7.93
CA THR A 45 -9.45 -3.58 -9.32
C THR A 45 -8.73 -4.50 -10.31
N ALA A 46 -7.54 -5.01 -9.97
CA ALA A 46 -6.82 -6.00 -10.79
C ALA A 46 -7.63 -7.29 -10.97
N TYR A 47 -8.27 -7.80 -9.90
CA TYR A 47 -9.12 -8.99 -10.00
C TYR A 47 -10.36 -8.76 -10.88
N ILE A 48 -10.99 -7.58 -10.76
CA ILE A 48 -12.14 -7.19 -11.59
C ILE A 48 -11.71 -7.05 -13.06
N ALA A 49 -10.60 -6.37 -13.34
CA ALA A 49 -10.08 -6.21 -14.69
C ALA A 49 -9.79 -7.58 -15.34
N LEU A 50 -9.17 -8.50 -14.61
CA LEU A 50 -8.90 -9.86 -15.09
C LEU A 50 -10.17 -10.71 -15.29
N HIS A 51 -11.32 -10.29 -14.77
CA HIS A 51 -12.60 -10.93 -15.07
C HIS A 51 -12.98 -10.82 -16.55
N LEU A 52 -12.58 -9.74 -17.22
CA LEU A 52 -12.83 -9.52 -18.64
C LEU A 52 -12.03 -10.49 -19.52
N PHE A 53 -10.85 -10.92 -19.06
CA PHE A 53 -9.93 -11.75 -19.84
C PHE A 53 -10.01 -13.24 -19.51
N SER A 54 -10.41 -13.63 -18.28
CA SER A 54 -10.49 -15.04 -17.90
C SER A 54 -11.67 -15.37 -16.98
N LYS A 55 -12.47 -16.35 -17.42
CA LYS A 55 -13.56 -16.92 -16.62
C LYS A 55 -13.07 -17.79 -15.46
N ARG A 56 -11.83 -18.30 -15.52
CA ARG A 56 -11.26 -19.16 -14.46
C ARG A 56 -10.84 -18.33 -13.25
N ARG A 57 -11.42 -18.63 -12.09
CA ARG A 57 -11.14 -17.93 -10.82
C ARG A 57 -9.67 -17.97 -10.44
N ILE A 58 -9.02 -19.13 -10.61
CA ILE A 58 -7.62 -19.32 -10.23
C ILE A 58 -6.69 -18.39 -11.02
N ASN A 59 -6.93 -18.22 -12.33
CA ASN A 59 -6.15 -17.32 -13.18
C ASN A 59 -6.29 -15.86 -12.73
N ARG A 60 -7.48 -15.43 -12.31
CA ARG A 60 -7.71 -14.07 -11.81
C ARG A 60 -7.01 -13.82 -10.49
N VAL A 61 -7.07 -14.78 -9.57
CA VAL A 61 -6.39 -14.67 -8.26
C VAL A 61 -4.88 -14.60 -8.46
N LEU A 62 -4.30 -15.55 -9.21
CA LEU A 62 -2.85 -15.57 -9.46
C LEU A 62 -2.38 -14.34 -10.25
N GLY A 63 -3.13 -13.93 -11.27
CA GLY A 63 -2.80 -12.75 -12.08
C GLY A 63 -2.87 -11.46 -11.27
N SER A 64 -3.88 -11.28 -10.43
CA SER A 64 -4.00 -10.08 -9.57
C SER A 64 -2.91 -10.04 -8.50
N MET A 65 -2.57 -11.18 -7.89
CA MET A 65 -1.44 -11.28 -6.96
C MET A 65 -0.12 -10.90 -7.65
N LEU A 66 0.14 -11.42 -8.86
CA LEU A 66 1.35 -11.08 -9.59
C LEU A 66 1.44 -9.57 -9.91
N ILE A 67 0.32 -8.96 -10.32
CA ILE A 67 0.25 -7.51 -10.59
C ILE A 67 0.58 -6.71 -9.33
N VAL A 68 -0.07 -7.03 -8.20
CA VAL A 68 0.18 -6.36 -6.92
C VAL A 68 1.65 -6.48 -6.51
N PHE A 69 2.24 -7.69 -6.62
CA PHE A 69 3.63 -7.92 -6.25
C PHE A 69 4.61 -7.10 -7.09
N VAL A 70 4.41 -7.05 -8.41
CA VAL A 70 5.25 -6.27 -9.33
C VAL A 70 5.14 -4.77 -9.00
N ILE A 71 3.93 -4.27 -8.78
CA ILE A 71 3.72 -2.85 -8.46
C ILE A 71 4.34 -2.50 -7.09
N ALA A 72 4.15 -3.33 -6.06
CA ALA A 72 4.76 -3.13 -4.74
C ALA A 72 6.30 -3.11 -4.81
N SER A 73 6.88 -4.02 -5.59
CA SER A 73 8.33 -4.06 -5.81
C SER A 73 8.83 -2.83 -6.56
N ALA A 74 8.07 -2.35 -7.55
CA ALA A 74 8.43 -1.16 -8.33
C ALA A 74 8.32 0.13 -7.50
N ASP A 75 7.33 0.23 -6.61
CA ASP A 75 7.19 1.36 -5.69
C ASP A 75 8.38 1.43 -4.72
N GLU A 76 8.76 0.31 -4.11
CA GLU A 76 9.91 0.27 -3.20
C GLU A 76 11.21 0.59 -3.92
N PHE A 77 11.40 0.05 -5.13
CA PHE A 77 12.55 0.41 -5.97
C PHE A 77 12.58 1.91 -6.28
N SER A 78 11.42 2.49 -6.58
CA SER A 78 11.30 3.92 -6.84
C SER A 78 11.52 4.77 -5.59
N GLN A 79 11.14 4.29 -4.41
CA GLN A 79 11.48 4.92 -3.13
C GLN A 79 12.98 4.85 -2.84
N TYR A 80 13.61 3.69 -3.06
CA TYR A 80 15.04 3.50 -2.91
C TYR A 80 15.86 4.48 -3.77
N LEU A 81 15.41 4.75 -5.00
CA LEU A 81 16.08 5.72 -5.88
C LEU A 81 15.90 7.18 -5.42
N ARG A 82 14.78 7.51 -4.76
CA ARG A 82 14.44 8.88 -4.36
C ARG A 82 14.85 9.24 -2.93
N THR A 83 14.91 8.26 -2.04
CA THR A 83 15.16 8.46 -0.62
C THR A 83 16.48 7.81 -0.22
N THR A 84 17.22 8.45 0.69
CA THR A 84 18.46 7.91 1.27
C THR A 84 18.20 6.78 2.28
N ARG A 85 17.05 6.08 2.18
CA ARG A 85 16.73 4.91 3.00
C ARG A 85 17.13 3.65 2.24
N THR A 86 17.64 2.67 2.98
CA THR A 86 17.78 1.30 2.48
C THR A 86 16.38 0.74 2.23
N GLY A 87 16.08 0.37 0.98
CA GLY A 87 14.81 -0.23 0.65
C GLY A 87 14.62 -1.53 1.45
N MET A 88 13.50 -1.68 2.15
CA MET A 88 13.24 -2.82 3.01
C MET A 88 12.25 -3.76 2.31
N TRP A 89 12.66 -5.02 2.15
CA TRP A 89 11.79 -6.07 1.62
C TRP A 89 10.50 -6.24 2.45
N GLU A 90 10.53 -5.83 3.72
CA GLU A 90 9.38 -5.81 4.62
C GLU A 90 8.26 -4.90 4.11
N ASP A 91 8.58 -3.77 3.49
CA ASP A 91 7.61 -2.82 2.97
C ASP A 91 6.91 -3.39 1.72
N VAL A 92 7.66 -4.06 0.83
CA VAL A 92 7.10 -4.80 -0.31
C VAL A 92 6.15 -5.90 0.15
N VAL A 93 6.51 -6.65 1.20
CA VAL A 93 5.66 -7.72 1.75
C VAL A 93 4.39 -7.15 2.36
N LEU A 94 4.48 -6.04 3.11
CA LEU A 94 3.32 -5.39 3.72
C LEU A 94 2.32 -4.92 2.66
N ASP A 95 2.81 -4.24 1.63
CA ASP A 95 2.00 -3.72 0.52
C ASP A 95 1.38 -4.87 -0.28
N PHE A 96 2.16 -5.93 -0.53
CA PHE A 96 1.66 -7.14 -1.15
C PHE A 96 0.54 -7.81 -0.33
N LEU A 97 0.69 -7.91 0.99
CA LEU A 97 -0.34 -8.46 1.88
C LEU A 97 -1.63 -7.62 1.83
N GLY A 98 -1.51 -6.29 1.77
CA GLY A 98 -2.64 -5.38 1.54
C GLY A 98 -3.41 -5.76 0.27
N GLY A 99 -2.71 -5.94 -0.86
CA GLY A 99 -3.34 -6.37 -2.10
C GLY A 99 -3.92 -7.78 -2.06
N VAL A 100 -3.28 -8.73 -1.37
CA VAL A 100 -3.82 -10.08 -1.15
C VAL A 100 -5.15 -10.01 -0.40
N ILE A 101 -5.27 -9.18 0.64
CA ILE A 101 -6.52 -8.97 1.37
C ILE A 101 -7.61 -8.48 0.42
N GLY A 102 -7.31 -7.47 -0.41
CA GLY A 102 -8.22 -6.97 -1.44
C GLY A 102 -8.71 -8.06 -2.40
N VAL A 103 -7.78 -8.85 -2.96
CA VAL A 103 -8.09 -9.98 -3.85
C VAL A 103 -8.97 -11.02 -3.16
N VAL A 104 -8.70 -11.37 -1.90
CA VAL A 104 -9.50 -12.35 -1.14
C VAL A 104 -10.93 -11.84 -0.92
N ILE A 105 -11.11 -10.57 -0.57
CA ILE A 105 -12.42 -9.95 -0.36
C ILE A 105 -13.27 -10.05 -1.64
N VAL A 106 -12.74 -9.59 -2.77
CA VAL A 106 -13.48 -9.59 -4.04
C VAL A 106 -13.65 -11.01 -4.58
N ALA A 107 -12.66 -11.88 -4.43
CA ALA A 107 -12.77 -13.27 -4.86
C ALA A 107 -13.85 -14.02 -4.09
N ARG A 108 -14.07 -13.74 -2.80
CA ARG A 108 -15.18 -14.29 -1.99
C ARG A 108 -16.52 -13.74 -2.45
N LYS A 109 -16.64 -12.42 -2.64
CA LYS A 109 -17.87 -11.77 -3.15
C LYS A 109 -18.26 -12.27 -4.55
N SER A 110 -17.30 -12.47 -5.46
CA SER A 110 -17.57 -13.00 -6.80
C SER A 110 -18.14 -14.43 -6.82
N LYS A 111 -18.03 -15.18 -5.71
CA LYS A 111 -18.67 -16.49 -5.55
C LYS A 111 -20.16 -16.37 -5.20
N LEU A 112 -20.60 -15.20 -4.72
CA LEU A 112 -21.98 -14.88 -4.34
C LEU A 112 -22.79 -14.22 -5.46
N ILE A 113 -22.16 -13.84 -6.58
CA ILE A 113 -22.81 -13.20 -7.76
C ILE A 113 -22.80 -14.17 -8.95
N LYS A 114 -22.95 -15.46 -8.67
CA LYS A 114 -23.29 -16.48 -9.68
C LYS A 114 -24.77 -16.80 -9.54
#